data_AF-A0A954LXH0-F1
#
_entry.id   AF-A0A954LXH0-F1
#
_cell.length_a   1.000
_cell.length_b   1.000
_cell.length_c   1.000
_cell.angle_alpha   90.00
_cell.angle_beta   90.00
_cell.angle_gamma   90.00
#
_symmetry.space_group_name_H-M   'P 1'
#
loop_
_entity.id
_entity.type
_entity.pdbx_description
1 polymer ?
#
loop_
_entity_poly.entity_id
_entity_poly.type
_entity_poly.pdbx_seq_one_letter_code
_entity_poly.pdbx_strand_id
1 'polypeptide(L)'
;MKCEQNPSTTTHERNPAFLLQEIRELAPRYRSLQYQFAALLELVHRHQYWRSAYKSFGEYVECEAGLKLRTAQELIRVSRICAEHGISREQVLELGWTKLALVASKINEENKDQILKELKSQSYTKLKRKYRSRKSRRSAPQTISMSPVVAAAIRLAAGFSQSDDVADNLDFVAASFLYTVRQRSQHRPQWN
;
A
#
# COMPACT_ATOMS: atom_id res chain seq x y z
N MET A 1 5.45 5.98 -28.49
CA MET A 1 4.97 7.36 -28.27
C MET A 1 6.14 8.17 -27.72
N LYS A 2 6.55 9.25 -28.41
CA LYS A 2 7.67 10.10 -28.00
C LYS A 2 7.08 11.27 -27.20
N CYS A 3 7.55 11.48 -25.96
CA CYS A 3 7.17 12.64 -25.15
C CYS A 3 7.81 13.90 -25.74
N GLU A 4 6.98 14.76 -26.32
CA GLU A 4 7.38 16.09 -26.78
C GLU A 4 7.83 16.95 -25.60
N GLN A 5 8.99 17.59 -25.79
CA GLN A 5 9.58 18.51 -24.83
C GLN A 5 8.86 19.86 -24.92
N ASN A 6 8.28 20.30 -23.81
CA ASN A 6 7.51 21.54 -23.75
C ASN A 6 8.41 22.80 -23.66
N PRO A 7 7.95 23.92 -24.24
CA PRO A 7 8.73 25.15 -24.42
C PRO A 7 8.97 25.93 -23.12
N SER A 8 10.11 26.62 -23.11
CA SER A 8 10.67 27.47 -22.06
C SER A 8 9.62 28.42 -21.45
N THR A 9 9.22 28.16 -20.21
CA THR A 9 8.40 29.11 -19.43
C THR A 9 9.25 30.31 -19.05
N THR A 10 8.98 31.46 -19.67
CA THR A 10 9.51 32.78 -19.29
C THR A 10 9.07 33.10 -17.86
N THR A 11 10.05 33.13 -16.95
CA THR A 11 9.88 33.46 -15.53
C THR A 11 9.62 34.96 -15.37
N HIS A 12 8.41 35.40 -15.68
CA HIS A 12 7.96 36.71 -15.21
C HIS A 12 7.73 36.61 -13.70
N GLU A 13 8.35 37.50 -12.92
CA GLU A 13 8.13 37.67 -11.49
C GLU A 13 6.64 37.96 -11.23
N ARG A 14 5.85 36.91 -11.02
CA ARG A 14 4.45 37.05 -10.63
C ARG A 14 4.39 37.51 -9.18
N ASN A 15 3.57 38.52 -8.91
CA ASN A 15 3.31 39.01 -7.55
C ASN A 15 2.90 37.85 -6.63
N PRO A 16 3.55 37.66 -5.46
CA PRO A 16 3.28 36.54 -4.56
C PRO A 16 1.83 36.50 -4.05
N ALA A 17 1.18 37.66 -3.86
CA ALA A 17 -0.21 37.71 -3.43
C ALA A 17 -1.16 37.12 -4.49
N PHE A 18 -0.88 37.39 -5.78
CA PHE A 18 -1.63 36.84 -6.90
C PHE A 18 -1.49 35.31 -6.98
N LEU A 19 -0.26 34.80 -6.83
CA LEU A 19 0.00 33.35 -6.83
C LEU A 19 -0.75 32.62 -5.70
N LEU A 20 -0.77 33.20 -4.50
CA LEU A 20 -1.50 32.61 -3.37
C LEU A 20 -3.01 32.59 -3.61
N GLN A 21 -3.56 33.63 -4.25
CA GLN A 21 -4.97 33.67 -4.62
C GLN A 21 -5.29 32.63 -5.70
N GLU A 22 -4.46 32.52 -6.74
CA GLU A 22 -4.60 31.52 -7.80
C GLU A 22 -4.57 30.08 -7.24
N ILE A 23 -3.66 29.79 -6.30
CA ILE A 23 -3.62 28.50 -5.60
C ILE A 23 -4.91 28.23 -4.81
N ARG A 24 -5.47 29.23 -4.12
CA ARG A 24 -6.72 29.08 -3.36
C ARG A 24 -7.90 28.75 -4.28
N GLU A 25 -7.95 29.33 -5.46
CA GLU A 25 -9.00 29.08 -6.45
C GLU A 25 -8.84 27.73 -7.16
N LEU A 26 -7.60 27.29 -7.40
CA LEU A 26 -7.31 26.00 -8.02
C LEU A 26 -7.46 24.82 -7.06
N ALA A 27 -7.25 25.01 -5.75
CA ALA A 27 -7.24 23.93 -4.78
C ALA A 27 -8.53 23.09 -4.74
N PRO A 28 -9.77 23.66 -4.81
CA PRO A 28 -11.00 22.87 -4.89
C PRO A 28 -11.09 22.05 -6.19
N ARG A 29 -10.69 22.64 -7.33
CA ARG A 29 -10.69 21.96 -8.63
C ARG A 29 -9.73 20.77 -8.61
N TYR A 30 -8.54 20.98 -8.07
CA TYR A 30 -7.54 19.93 -7.89
C TYR A 30 -8.08 18.77 -7.03
N ARG A 31 -8.70 19.07 -5.89
CA ARG A 31 -9.32 18.03 -5.03
C ARG A 31 -10.42 17.25 -5.74
N SER A 32 -11.27 17.94 -6.50
CA SER A 32 -12.32 17.31 -7.31
C SER A 32 -11.75 16.40 -8.38
N LEU A 33 -10.74 16.87 -9.12
CA LEU A 33 -10.07 16.09 -10.15
C LEU A 33 -9.37 14.87 -9.54
N GLN A 34 -8.70 15.03 -8.40
CA GLN A 34 -8.05 13.94 -7.68
C GLN A 34 -9.05 12.84 -7.26
N TYR A 35 -10.23 13.22 -6.75
CA TYR A 35 -11.29 12.26 -6.42
C TYR A 35 -11.77 11.50 -7.66
N GLN A 36 -12.09 12.21 -8.73
CA GLN A 36 -12.57 11.60 -9.99
C GLN A 36 -11.51 10.66 -10.58
N PHE A 37 -10.26 11.11 -10.61
CA PHE A 37 -9.14 10.34 -11.08
C PHE A 37 -8.94 9.06 -10.26
N ALA A 38 -9.01 9.13 -8.94
CA ALA A 38 -8.91 7.96 -8.07
C ALA A 38 -10.07 6.97 -8.25
N ALA A 39 -11.29 7.46 -8.50
CA ALA A 39 -12.46 6.63 -8.79
C ALA A 39 -12.32 5.90 -10.12
N LEU A 40 -11.90 6.59 -11.19
CA LEU A 40 -11.63 5.97 -12.49
C LEU A 40 -10.50 4.94 -12.41
N LEU A 41 -9.43 5.27 -11.70
CA LEU A 41 -8.28 4.38 -11.54
C LEU A 41 -8.66 3.09 -10.79
N GLU A 42 -9.57 3.19 -9.82
CA GLU A 42 -10.14 2.03 -9.11
C GLU A 42 -10.94 1.13 -10.05
N LEU A 43 -11.81 1.71 -10.90
CA LEU A 43 -12.57 0.97 -11.90
C LEU A 43 -11.67 0.27 -12.92
N VAL A 44 -10.67 0.99 -13.46
CA VAL A 44 -9.70 0.42 -14.40
C VAL A 44 -8.93 -0.75 -13.78
N HIS A 45 -8.53 -0.60 -12.51
CA HIS A 45 -7.83 -1.66 -11.79
C HIS A 45 -8.75 -2.87 -11.52
N ARG A 46 -9.97 -2.63 -11.05
CA ARG A 46 -10.97 -3.66 -10.71
C ARG A 46 -11.37 -4.50 -11.92
N HIS A 47 -11.66 -3.85 -13.04
CA HIS A 47 -12.09 -4.51 -14.28
C HIS A 47 -10.92 -4.91 -15.18
N GLN A 48 -9.68 -4.63 -14.78
CA GLN A 48 -8.46 -4.98 -15.51
C GLN A 48 -8.42 -4.45 -16.95
N TYR A 49 -9.02 -3.28 -17.21
CA TYR A 49 -9.07 -2.69 -18.56
C TYR A 49 -7.69 -2.40 -19.18
N TRP A 50 -6.65 -2.34 -18.35
CA TRP A 50 -5.26 -2.17 -18.78
C TRP A 50 -4.63 -3.43 -19.40
N ARG A 51 -5.19 -4.63 -19.18
CA ARG A 51 -4.56 -5.89 -19.59
C ARG A 51 -4.42 -6.08 -21.11
N SER A 52 -5.24 -5.41 -21.90
CA SER A 52 -5.17 -5.50 -23.37
C SER A 52 -3.95 -4.80 -23.96
N ALA A 53 -3.36 -3.84 -23.25
CA ALA A 53 -2.29 -2.98 -23.78
C ALA A 53 -1.01 -2.98 -22.93
N TYR A 54 -1.05 -3.41 -21.66
CA TYR A 54 0.09 -3.35 -20.73
C TYR A 54 0.32 -4.69 -20.03
N LYS A 55 1.60 -5.02 -19.75
CA LYS A 55 1.98 -6.29 -19.10
C LYS A 55 1.60 -6.30 -17.62
N SER A 56 1.57 -5.13 -17.00
CA SER A 56 1.22 -4.97 -15.58
C SER A 56 0.48 -3.66 -15.34
N PHE A 57 -0.26 -3.59 -14.24
CA PHE A 57 -0.90 -2.34 -13.81
C PHE A 57 0.13 -1.23 -13.53
N GLY A 58 1.32 -1.59 -13.05
CA GLY A 58 2.42 -0.64 -12.81
C GLY A 58 2.87 0.06 -14.09
N GLU A 59 3.07 -0.71 -15.16
CA GLU A 59 3.43 -0.18 -16.49
C GLU A 59 2.33 0.76 -17.01
N TYR A 60 1.06 0.38 -16.89
CA TYR A 60 -0.07 1.23 -17.26
C TYR A 60 -0.06 2.59 -16.55
N VAL A 61 0.05 2.61 -15.22
CA VAL A 61 -0.02 3.88 -14.47
C VAL A 61 1.21 4.77 -14.65
N GLU A 62 2.37 4.17 -14.91
CA GLU A 62 3.59 4.92 -15.19
C GLU A 62 3.55 5.54 -16.60
N CYS A 63 3.07 4.79 -17.60
CA CYS A 63 2.98 5.26 -18.98
C CYS A 63 1.83 6.26 -19.21
N GLU A 64 0.62 5.94 -18.74
CA GLU A 64 -0.57 6.74 -19.07
C GLU A 64 -0.85 7.87 -18.09
N ALA A 65 -0.54 7.66 -16.80
CA ALA A 65 -0.84 8.63 -15.75
C ALA A 65 0.40 9.35 -15.19
N GLY A 66 1.61 8.91 -15.55
CA GLY A 66 2.85 9.46 -14.98
C GLY A 66 2.96 9.25 -13.46
N LEU A 67 2.31 8.21 -12.92
CA LEU A 67 2.29 7.92 -11.48
C LEU A 67 3.10 6.67 -11.17
N LYS A 68 3.86 6.73 -10.07
CA LYS A 68 4.45 5.52 -9.48
C LYS A 68 3.35 4.58 -8.97
N LEU A 69 3.56 3.27 -9.11
CA LEU A 69 2.62 2.24 -8.67
C LEU A 69 2.12 2.44 -7.22
N ARG A 70 3.01 2.80 -6.30
CA ARG A 70 2.65 3.01 -4.88
C ARG A 70 1.63 4.13 -4.70
N THR A 71 1.76 5.23 -5.45
CA THR A 71 0.83 6.36 -5.39
C THR A 71 -0.54 5.94 -5.95
N ALA A 72 -0.55 5.25 -7.09
CA ALA A 72 -1.76 4.70 -7.69
C ALA A 72 -2.52 3.76 -6.72
N GLN A 73 -1.79 2.86 -6.05
CA GLN A 73 -2.38 1.94 -5.07
C GLN A 73 -2.97 2.68 -3.86
N GLU A 74 -2.34 3.75 -3.39
CA GLU A 74 -2.90 4.58 -2.31
C GLU A 74 -4.20 5.27 -2.76
N LEU A 75 -4.24 5.84 -3.97
CA LEU A 75 -5.45 6.45 -4.54
C LEU A 75 -6.60 5.43 -4.63
N ILE A 76 -6.33 4.26 -5.21
CA ILE A 76 -7.29 3.16 -5.33
C ILE A 76 -7.82 2.75 -3.96
N ARG A 77 -6.92 2.55 -3.00
CA ARG A 77 -7.30 2.11 -1.65
C ARG A 77 -8.25 3.10 -0.98
N VAL A 78 -7.95 4.40 -1.07
CA VAL A 78 -8.78 5.43 -0.44
C VAL A 78 -10.14 5.53 -1.13
N SER A 79 -10.15 5.54 -2.47
CA SER A 79 -11.38 5.54 -3.27
C SER A 79 -12.29 4.37 -2.89
N ARG A 80 -11.72 3.15 -2.82
CA ARG A 80 -12.45 1.94 -2.45
C ARG A 80 -13.03 2.01 -1.04
N ILE A 81 -12.24 2.40 -0.04
CA ILE A 81 -12.71 2.55 1.35
C ILE A 81 -13.83 3.61 1.45
N CYS A 82 -13.73 4.70 0.69
CA CYS A 82 -14.80 5.71 0.66
C CYS A 82 -16.09 5.14 0.08
N ALA A 83 -16.01 4.38 -1.02
CA ALA A 83 -17.17 3.73 -1.62
C ALA A 83 -17.78 2.66 -0.69
N GLU A 84 -16.95 1.78 -0.13
CA GLU A 84 -17.35 0.68 0.77
C GLU A 84 -18.11 1.20 2.01
N HIS A 85 -17.66 2.31 2.59
CA HIS A 85 -18.27 2.88 3.79
C HIS A 85 -19.26 4.01 3.51
N GLY A 86 -19.65 4.27 2.25
CA GLY A 86 -20.60 5.34 1.91
C GLY A 86 -20.13 6.73 2.38
N ILE A 87 -18.86 7.06 2.16
CA ILE A 87 -18.31 8.40 2.34
C ILE A 87 -18.56 9.18 1.04
N SER A 88 -19.45 10.17 1.13
CA SER A 88 -19.85 11.00 -0.01
C SER A 88 -18.68 11.81 -0.58
N ARG A 89 -18.81 12.21 -1.85
CA ARG A 89 -17.82 13.06 -2.52
C ARG A 89 -17.62 14.38 -1.77
N GLU A 90 -18.69 14.97 -1.28
CA GLU A 90 -18.70 16.24 -0.54
C GLU A 90 -17.87 16.13 0.73
N GLN A 91 -18.04 15.03 1.48
CA GLN A 91 -17.23 14.73 2.67
C GLN A 91 -15.74 14.56 2.30
N VAL A 92 -15.43 13.90 1.17
CA VAL A 92 -14.04 13.73 0.73
C VAL A 92 -13.39 15.09 0.39
N LEU A 93 -14.12 15.98 -0.28
CA LEU A 93 -13.62 17.31 -0.65
C LEU A 93 -13.40 18.21 0.58
N GLU A 94 -14.32 18.15 1.54
CA GLU A 94 -14.25 18.87 2.81
C GLU A 94 -13.06 18.40 3.65
N LEU A 95 -12.90 17.08 3.82
CA LEU A 95 -11.85 16.50 4.66
C LEU A 95 -10.46 16.57 4.03
N GLY A 96 -10.40 16.50 2.69
CA GLY A 96 -9.18 16.45 1.93
C GLY A 96 -8.55 15.05 1.86
N TRP A 97 -8.01 14.74 0.68
CA TRP A 97 -7.52 13.40 0.34
C TRP A 97 -6.41 12.90 1.27
N THR A 98 -5.42 13.75 1.59
CA THR A 98 -4.27 13.37 2.42
C THR A 98 -4.66 12.96 3.84
N LYS A 99 -5.69 13.59 4.41
CA LYS A 99 -6.23 13.23 5.73
C LYS A 99 -6.93 11.87 5.68
N LEU A 100 -7.72 11.62 4.64
CA LEU A 100 -8.38 10.34 4.43
C LEU A 100 -7.38 9.21 4.18
N ALA A 101 -6.36 9.43 3.33
CA ALA A 101 -5.32 8.45 3.04
C ALA A 101 -4.61 7.92 4.29
N LEU A 102 -4.37 8.81 5.26
CA LEU A 102 -3.75 8.45 6.52
C LEU A 102 -4.59 7.47 7.36
N VAL A 103 -5.91 7.62 7.36
CA VAL A 103 -6.82 6.86 8.23
C VAL A 103 -7.61 5.77 7.51
N ALA A 104 -7.56 5.71 6.17
CA ALA A 104 -8.35 4.78 5.36
C ALA A 104 -8.19 3.32 5.80
N SER A 105 -7.02 2.93 6.30
CA SER A 105 -6.76 1.58 6.83
C SER A 105 -7.44 1.24 8.17
N LYS A 106 -8.02 2.24 8.83
CA LYS A 106 -8.58 2.16 10.19
C LYS A 106 -10.08 2.39 10.21
N ILE A 107 -10.67 2.84 9.10
CA ILE A 107 -12.12 3.02 8.98
C ILE A 107 -12.76 1.64 8.94
N ASN A 108 -13.78 1.45 9.78
CA ASN A 108 -14.72 0.35 9.75
C ASN A 108 -16.14 0.90 10.01
N GLU A 109 -17.17 0.07 9.91
CA GLU A 109 -18.56 0.51 10.09
C GLU A 109 -18.83 1.09 11.49
N GLU A 110 -18.23 0.51 12.53
CA GLU A 110 -18.42 0.91 13.92
C GLU A 110 -17.78 2.27 14.26
N ASN A 111 -16.63 2.58 13.65
CA ASN A 111 -15.82 3.74 14.00
C ASN A 111 -15.84 4.87 12.96
N LYS A 112 -16.48 4.65 11.80
CA LYS A 112 -16.52 5.59 10.67
C LYS A 112 -16.82 7.02 11.13
N ASP A 113 -17.96 7.23 11.79
CA ASP A 113 -18.43 8.58 12.12
C ASP A 113 -17.53 9.29 13.13
N GLN A 114 -16.99 8.54 14.09
CA GLN A 114 -16.02 9.05 15.05
C GLN A 114 -14.73 9.49 14.34
N ILE A 115 -14.21 8.67 13.42
CA ILE A 115 -13.02 9.03 12.63
C ILE A 115 -13.30 10.28 11.77
N LEU A 116 -14.45 10.35 11.10
CA LEU A 116 -14.82 11.51 10.27
C LEU A 116 -14.90 12.80 11.11
N LYS A 117 -15.47 12.74 12.32
CA LYS A 117 -15.51 13.87 13.26
C LYS A 117 -14.10 14.31 13.71
N GLU A 118 -13.21 13.36 13.93
CA GLU A 118 -11.81 13.66 14.25
C GLU A 118 -11.05 14.29 13.07
N LEU A 119 -11.29 13.82 11.84
CA LEU A 119 -10.67 14.39 10.65
C LEU A 119 -11.05 15.86 10.45
N LYS A 120 -12.29 16.25 10.77
CA LYS A 120 -12.76 17.64 10.72
C LYS A 120 -12.08 18.52 11.77
N SER A 121 -11.99 18.03 13.00
CA SER A 121 -11.54 18.82 14.15
C SER A 121 -10.03 18.89 14.33
N GLN A 122 -9.28 17.87 13.92
CA GLN A 122 -7.85 17.76 14.22
C GLN A 122 -6.95 18.21 13.05
N SER A 123 -5.77 18.72 13.40
CA SER A 123 -4.72 19.03 12.43
C SER A 123 -4.08 17.74 11.91
N TYR A 124 -3.52 17.80 10.69
CA TYR A 124 -2.85 16.66 10.06
C TYR A 124 -1.74 16.07 10.93
N THR A 125 -0.95 16.90 11.63
CA THR A 125 0.12 16.43 12.52
C THR A 125 -0.41 15.62 13.71
N LYS A 126 -1.53 16.03 14.31
CA LYS A 126 -2.17 15.29 15.41
C LYS A 126 -2.72 13.96 14.92
N LEU A 127 -3.42 13.97 13.78
CA LEU A 127 -3.92 12.76 13.13
C LEU A 127 -2.77 11.80 12.80
N LYS A 128 -1.69 12.31 12.20
CA LYS A 128 -0.51 11.51 11.85
C LYS A 128 0.10 10.87 13.07
N ARG A 129 0.17 11.57 14.21
CA ARG A 129 0.66 10.98 15.46
C ARG A 129 -0.27 9.88 16.00
N LYS A 130 -1.58 10.09 15.92
CA LYS A 130 -2.61 9.16 16.43
C LYS A 130 -2.71 7.89 15.59
N TYR A 131 -2.76 8.02 14.27
CA TYR A 131 -3.05 6.94 13.33
C TYR A 131 -1.85 6.33 12.65
N ARG A 132 -0.65 6.92 12.80
CA ARG A 132 0.58 6.27 12.35
C ARG A 132 0.64 4.93 13.07
N SER A 133 0.45 3.86 12.30
CA SER A 133 0.72 2.50 12.77
C SER A 133 2.08 2.60 13.45
N ARG A 134 2.13 2.34 14.76
CA ARG A 134 3.39 1.97 15.38
C ARG A 134 3.82 0.82 14.50
N LYS A 135 4.79 1.05 13.58
CA LYS A 135 5.48 -0.05 12.90
C LYS A 135 5.74 -0.97 14.06
N SER A 136 5.09 -2.13 14.10
CA SER A 136 5.27 -3.09 15.18
C SER A 136 6.75 -3.04 15.41
N ARG A 137 7.19 -2.50 16.57
CA ARG A 137 8.63 -2.43 16.87
C ARG A 137 9.04 -3.83 16.52
N ARG A 138 9.82 -4.02 15.44
CA ARG A 138 10.21 -5.36 14.98
C ARG A 138 10.62 -6.01 16.28
N SER A 139 9.83 -6.97 16.74
CA SER A 139 10.02 -7.53 18.07
C SER A 139 11.51 -7.80 18.13
N ALA A 140 12.19 -7.24 19.15
CA ALA A 140 13.65 -7.26 19.22
C ALA A 140 14.08 -8.66 18.76
N PRO A 141 14.98 -8.76 17.75
CA PRO A 141 15.22 -9.99 17.01
C PRO A 141 15.20 -11.12 18.01
N GLN A 142 14.16 -11.95 17.97
CA GLN A 142 14.01 -12.98 18.97
C GLN A 142 15.22 -13.87 18.76
N THR A 143 16.16 -13.85 19.70
CA THR A 143 17.24 -14.81 19.71
C THR A 143 16.53 -16.15 19.84
N ILE A 144 16.41 -16.86 18.73
CA ILE A 144 15.85 -18.20 18.73
C ILE A 144 16.82 -19.01 19.56
N SER A 145 16.45 -19.26 20.82
CA SER A 145 17.21 -20.17 21.66
C SER A 145 17.20 -21.51 20.96
N MET A 146 18.39 -21.95 20.55
CA MET A 146 18.60 -23.23 19.89
C MET A 146 18.17 -24.34 20.86
N SER A 147 16.94 -24.82 20.70
CA SER A 147 16.49 -25.98 21.48
C SER A 147 17.38 -27.18 21.15
N PRO A 148 17.58 -28.12 22.09
CA PRO A 148 18.37 -29.33 21.83
C PRO A 148 17.91 -30.11 20.59
N VAL A 149 16.61 -30.06 20.28
CA VAL A 149 16.02 -30.69 19.09
C VAL A 149 16.50 -30.01 17.81
N VAL A 150 16.52 -28.67 17.76
CA VAL A 150 17.00 -27.93 16.60
C VAL A 150 18.52 -28.14 16.42
N ALA A 151 19.27 -28.18 17.52
CA ALA A 151 20.70 -28.50 17.48
C ALA A 151 20.97 -29.91 16.92
N ALA A 152 20.19 -30.91 17.34
CA ALA A 152 20.30 -32.27 16.81
C ALA A 152 19.91 -32.34 15.32
N ALA A 153 18.85 -31.64 14.92
CA ALA A 153 18.43 -31.56 13.51
C ALA A 153 19.50 -30.93 12.62
N ILE A 154 20.15 -29.84 13.07
CA ILE A 154 21.25 -29.20 12.34
C ILE A 154 22.45 -30.16 12.20
N ARG A 155 22.81 -30.88 13.26
CA ARG A 155 23.89 -31.89 13.19
C ARG A 155 23.57 -33.00 12.19
N LEU A 156 22.33 -33.47 12.13
CA LEU A 156 21.91 -34.45 11.13
C LEU A 156 21.98 -33.85 9.73
N ALA A 157 21.50 -32.62 9.54
CA ALA A 157 21.52 -31.91 8.26
C ALA A 157 22.94 -31.69 7.73
N ALA A 158 23.91 -31.38 8.60
CA ALA A 158 25.33 -31.26 8.22
C ALA A 158 25.88 -32.52 7.55
N GLY A 159 25.42 -33.71 7.99
CA GLY A 159 25.79 -34.98 7.35
C GLY A 159 25.23 -35.15 5.94
N PHE A 160 24.08 -34.52 5.63
CA PHE A 160 23.45 -34.61 4.30
C PHE A 160 23.90 -33.51 3.34
N SER A 161 24.07 -32.29 3.85
CA SER A 161 24.49 -31.13 3.06
C SER A 161 26.00 -31.12 2.77
N GLN A 162 26.79 -31.84 3.58
CA GLN A 162 28.26 -31.75 3.61
C GLN A 162 28.78 -30.31 3.86
N SER A 163 27.97 -29.47 4.50
CA SER A 163 28.33 -28.10 4.88
C SER A 163 28.42 -27.98 6.40
N ASP A 164 29.48 -27.32 6.89
CA ASP A 164 29.64 -26.94 8.29
C ASP A 164 28.93 -25.61 8.61
N ASP A 165 28.38 -24.92 7.60
CA ASP A 165 27.64 -23.68 7.81
C ASP A 165 26.26 -23.99 8.40
N VAL A 166 25.97 -23.36 9.55
CA VAL A 166 24.68 -23.48 10.23
C VAL A 166 23.54 -22.93 9.37
N ALA A 167 23.80 -21.91 8.54
CA ALA A 167 22.80 -21.34 7.65
C ALA A 167 22.35 -22.34 6.58
N ASP A 168 23.30 -22.96 5.86
CA ASP A 168 23.03 -23.99 4.85
C ASP A 168 22.26 -25.17 5.43
N ASN A 169 22.64 -25.59 6.65
CA ASN A 169 21.99 -26.70 7.34
C ASN A 169 20.57 -26.36 7.79
N LEU A 170 20.31 -25.13 8.22
CA LEU A 170 18.97 -24.66 8.53
C LEU A 170 18.09 -24.61 7.28
N ASP A 171 18.62 -24.14 6.15
CA ASP A 171 17.90 -24.11 4.89
C ASP A 171 17.56 -25.53 4.41
N PHE A 172 18.48 -26.49 4.58
CA PHE A 172 18.21 -27.90 4.28
C PHE A 172 17.09 -28.48 5.16
N VAL A 173 17.12 -28.23 6.48
CA VAL A 173 16.05 -28.65 7.40
C VAL A 173 14.72 -28.03 7.02
N ALA A 174 14.71 -26.73 6.70
CA ALA A 174 13.50 -26.01 6.29
C ALA A 174 12.92 -26.58 4.99
N ALA A 175 13.76 -26.85 3.98
CA ALA A 175 13.35 -27.43 2.71
C ALA A 175 12.74 -28.83 2.89
N SER A 176 13.37 -29.70 3.69
CA SER A 176 12.89 -31.05 4.00
C SER A 176 11.53 -31.02 4.73
N PHE A 177 11.36 -30.08 5.67
CA PHE A 177 10.11 -29.88 6.37
C PHE A 177 8.99 -29.43 5.43
N LEU A 178 9.25 -28.43 4.57
CA LEU A 178 8.27 -27.94 3.60
C LEU A 178 7.87 -29.02 2.58
N TYR A 179 8.81 -29.85 2.14
CA TYR A 179 8.54 -30.99 1.27
C TYR A 179 7.59 -31.98 1.94
N THR A 180 7.86 -32.34 3.20
CA THR A 180 7.03 -33.29 3.97
C THR A 180 5.61 -32.75 4.19
N VAL A 181 5.47 -31.46 4.53
CA VAL A 181 4.15 -30.82 4.71
C VAL A 181 3.35 -30.83 3.41
N ARG A 182 4.00 -30.59 2.26
CA ARG A 182 3.35 -30.60 0.94
C ARG A 182 2.89 -31.99 0.52
N GLN A 183 3.64 -33.04 0.83
CA GLN A 183 3.23 -34.43 0.56
C GLN A 183 1.99 -34.82 1.39
N ARG A 184 1.93 -34.40 2.66
CA ARG A 184 0.78 -34.67 3.53
C ARG A 184 -0.49 -33.93 3.11
N SER A 185 -0.39 -32.75 2.49
CA SER A 185 -1.57 -32.03 2.00
C SER A 185 -2.18 -32.66 0.75
N GLN A 186 -1.40 -33.40 -0.04
CA GLN A 186 -1.87 -34.13 -1.21
C GLN A 186 -2.60 -35.43 -0.86
N HIS A 187 -2.29 -36.04 0.29
CA HIS A 187 -2.92 -37.26 0.77
C HIS A 187 -4.02 -37.03 1.82
N ARG A 188 -4.79 -35.93 1.72
CA ARG A 188 -5.97 -35.79 2.60
C ARG A 188 -7.01 -36.85 2.20
N PRO A 189 -7.38 -37.76 3.12
CA PRO A 189 -8.43 -38.73 2.85
C PRO A 189 -9.73 -38.00 2.53
N GLN A 190 -10.35 -38.34 1.41
CA GLN A 190 -11.70 -37.88 1.10
C GLN A 190 -12.64 -38.64 2.03
N TRP A 191 -13.16 -37.95 3.04
CA TRP A 191 -14.24 -38.48 3.87
C TRP A 191 -15.53 -38.34 3.04
N ASN A 192 -16.01 -39.47 2.53
CA ASN A 192 -17.34 -39.61 1.93
C ASN A 192 -18.40 -39.78 3.03
#